data_AF-A0A5N8W5A3-F1
#
_entry.id   AF-A0A5N8W5A3-F1
#
_cell.length_a   1.000
_cell.length_b   1.000
_cell.length_c   1.000
_cell.angle_alpha   90.00
_cell.angle_beta   90.00
_cell.angle_gamma   90.00
#
_symmetry.space_group_name_H-M   'P 1'
#
loop_
_entity.id
_entity.type
_entity.pdbx_description
1 polymer ?
#
loop_
_entity_poly.entity_id
_entity_poly.type
_entity_poly.pdbx_seq_one_letter_code
_entity_poly.pdbx_strand_id
1 'polypeptide(L)'
;MRTAAEPWAGWQGLGGPEFSRVPNGALQDSSLEVWAAAFLQEALSELDDLRGDLLIECYEGPAPSAGAEPVHSAQVPLGPGRPLM
;
A
#
# COMPACT_ATOMS: atom_id res chain seq x y z
N MET A 1 8.27 7.40 -34.17
CA MET A 1 9.10 7.77 -33.00
C MET A 1 8.70 6.86 -31.85
N ARG A 2 9.61 6.02 -31.33
CA ARG A 2 9.34 5.17 -30.16
C ARG A 2 9.63 6.03 -28.92
N THR A 3 8.61 6.35 -28.13
CA THR A 3 8.78 6.96 -26.82
C THR A 3 9.64 6.01 -25.97
N ALA A 4 10.78 6.48 -25.50
CA ALA A 4 11.58 5.74 -24.55
C ALA A 4 10.73 5.56 -23.29
N ALA A 5 10.55 4.31 -22.84
CA ALA A 5 9.93 4.05 -21.55
C ALA A 5 10.83 4.68 -20.48
N GLU A 6 10.32 5.65 -19.74
CA GLU A 6 11.04 6.22 -18.61
C GLU A 6 11.36 5.10 -17.62
N PRO A 7 12.60 5.02 -17.09
CA PRO A 7 12.95 4.01 -16.11
C PRO A 7 12.10 4.25 -14.85
N TRP A 8 11.35 3.21 -14.45
CA TRP A 8 10.61 3.16 -13.20
C TRP A 8 11.53 3.57 -12.03
N ALA A 9 11.16 4.61 -11.30
CA ALA A 9 11.98 5.19 -10.23
C ALA A 9 11.83 4.50 -8.86
N GLY A 10 11.01 3.44 -8.78
CA GLY A 10 10.61 2.85 -7.51
C GLY A 10 9.26 3.36 -7.03
N TRP A 11 8.74 2.74 -5.98
CA TRP A 11 7.58 3.23 -5.25
C TRP A 11 7.92 4.56 -4.56
N GLN A 12 7.08 5.57 -4.74
CA GLN A 12 7.13 6.80 -3.94
C GLN A 12 5.90 6.84 -3.02
N GLY A 13 6.14 6.91 -1.71
CA GLY A 13 5.07 7.12 -0.74
C GLY A 13 4.42 8.48 -0.97
N LEU A 14 3.09 8.52 -0.99
CA LEU A 14 2.28 9.73 -1.24
C LEU A 14 2.30 10.76 -0.08
N GLY A 15 3.21 10.60 0.88
CA GLY A 15 3.36 11.46 2.04
C GLY A 15 2.52 11.02 3.24
N GLY A 16 3.15 10.99 4.42
CA GLY A 16 2.51 10.71 5.70
C GLY A 16 3.54 10.33 6.77
N PRO A 17 3.75 11.14 7.82
CA PRO A 17 4.44 10.69 9.00
C PRO A 17 3.42 9.92 9.85
N GLU A 18 3.38 8.60 9.74
CA GLU A 18 3.04 7.69 10.85
C GLU A 18 2.91 6.27 10.28
N PHE A 19 3.87 5.42 10.65
CA PHE A 19 3.63 3.99 10.68
C PHE A 19 2.43 3.75 11.61
N SER A 20 1.25 3.54 11.03
CA SER A 20 0.08 3.17 11.81
C SER A 20 0.36 1.80 12.38
N ARG A 21 0.68 1.74 13.68
CA ARG A 21 0.80 0.47 14.38
C ARG A 21 -0.54 -0.23 14.22
N VAL A 22 -0.55 -1.43 13.64
CA VAL A 22 -1.76 -2.25 13.56
C VAL A 22 -2.37 -2.30 14.96
N PRO A 23 -3.62 -1.88 15.15
CA PRO A 23 -4.21 -1.87 16.48
C PRO A 23 -4.10 -3.27 17.06
N ASN A 24 -3.51 -3.41 18.25
CA ASN A 24 -3.31 -4.73 18.87
C ASN A 24 -4.62 -5.53 18.98
N GLY A 25 -5.79 -4.87 19.00
CA GLY A 25 -7.09 -5.53 18.98
C GLY A 25 -7.46 -6.15 17.62
N ALA A 26 -7.05 -5.56 16.50
CA ALA A 26 -7.41 -6.07 15.17
C ALA A 26 -6.84 -7.47 14.93
N LEU A 27 -5.60 -7.71 15.37
CA LEU A 27 -4.94 -9.02 15.23
C LEU A 27 -5.32 -10.02 16.33
N GLN A 28 -6.10 -9.60 17.35
CA GLN A 28 -6.66 -10.55 18.32
C GLN A 28 -7.85 -11.31 17.72
N ASP A 29 -8.69 -10.60 16.96
CA ASP A 29 -9.93 -11.14 16.41
C ASP A 29 -9.79 -11.60 14.94
N SER A 30 -8.68 -11.28 14.27
CA SER A 30 -8.46 -11.60 12.85
C SER A 30 -6.98 -11.87 12.53
N SER A 31 -6.71 -12.60 11.44
CA SER A 31 -5.32 -12.80 10.98
C SER A 31 -4.79 -11.54 10.28
N LEU A 32 -3.47 -11.44 10.16
CA LEU A 32 -2.82 -10.32 9.47
C LEU A 32 -3.30 -10.18 8.02
N GLU A 33 -3.51 -11.30 7.33
CA GLU A 33 -4.01 -11.33 5.95
C GLU A 33 -5.45 -10.80 5.86
N VAL A 34 -6.31 -11.19 6.81
CA VAL A 34 -7.72 -10.74 6.86
C VAL A 34 -7.78 -9.24 7.13
N TRP A 35 -6.99 -8.76 8.09
CA TRP A 35 -6.89 -7.32 8.38
C TRP A 35 -6.35 -6.54 7.18
N ALA A 36 -5.26 -7.00 6.56
CA ALA A 36 -4.65 -6.31 5.41
C ALA A 36 -5.61 -6.24 4.22
N ALA A 37 -6.36 -7.32 3.95
CA ALA A 37 -7.39 -7.33 2.93
C ALA A 37 -8.50 -6.30 3.20
N ALA A 38 -8.99 -6.21 4.44
CA ALA A 38 -10.00 -5.23 4.82
C ALA A 38 -9.49 -3.79 4.69
N PHE A 39 -8.28 -3.53 5.20
CA PHE A 39 -7.63 -2.22 5.08
C PHE A 39 -7.46 -1.78 3.63
N LEU A 40 -7.01 -2.69 2.74
CA LEU A 40 -6.88 -2.40 1.31
C LEU A 40 -8.23 -2.07 0.68
N GLN A 41 -9.32 -2.74 1.04
CA GLN A 41 -10.66 -2.42 0.51
C GLN A 41 -11.12 -1.02 0.92
N GLU A 42 -10.89 -0.62 2.18
CA GLU A 42 -11.20 0.74 2.63
C GLU A 42 -10.33 1.78 1.90
N ALA A 43 -9.02 1.53 1.82
CA ALA A 43 -8.09 2.43 1.13
C ALA A 43 -8.42 2.60 -0.36
N LEU A 44 -8.89 1.54 -1.04
CA LEU A 44 -9.30 1.63 -2.45
C LEU A 44 -10.46 2.60 -2.68
N SER A 45 -11.36 2.73 -1.70
CA SER A 45 -12.46 3.69 -1.81
C SER A 45 -11.98 5.14 -1.64
N GLU A 46 -10.96 5.36 -0.81
CA GLU A 46 -10.39 6.69 -0.56
C GLU A 46 -9.45 7.14 -1.69
N LEU A 47 -8.86 6.17 -2.40
CA LEU A 47 -7.90 6.38 -3.49
C LEU A 47 -8.52 6.15 -4.88
N ASP A 48 -9.84 6.25 -5.01
CA ASP A 48 -10.56 5.94 -6.26
C ASP A 48 -10.14 6.85 -7.45
N ASP A 49 -9.66 8.05 -7.12
CA ASP A 49 -9.22 9.06 -8.08
C ASP A 49 -7.79 8.85 -8.58
N LEU A 50 -7.03 7.96 -7.94
CA LEU A 50 -5.66 7.60 -8.31
C LEU A 50 -5.62 6.43 -9.31
N ARG A 51 -4.47 6.29 -9.98
CA ARG A 51 -4.16 5.20 -10.93
C ARG A 51 -2.87 4.52 -10.50
N GLY A 52 -2.70 3.25 -10.85
CA GLY A 52 -1.49 2.48 -10.56
C GLY A 52 -1.83 1.26 -9.71
N ASP A 53 -0.93 0.87 -8.80
CA ASP A 53 -1.20 -0.15 -7.81
C ASP A 53 -0.97 0.39 -6.40
N LEU A 54 -1.69 -0.18 -5.43
CA LEU A 54 -1.52 0.05 -4.01
C LEU A 54 -0.78 -1.15 -3.42
N LEU A 55 0.37 -0.89 -2.79
CA LEU A 55 1.17 -1.87 -2.07
C LEU A 55 1.02 -1.64 -0.57
N ILE A 56 0.71 -2.71 0.18
CA ILE A 56 0.82 -2.74 1.64
C ILE A 56 1.91 -3.72 2.04
N GLU A 57 2.81 -3.26 2.92
CA GLU A 57 3.87 -4.07 3.52
C GLU A 57 3.79 -3.98 5.04
N CYS A 58 3.70 -5.14 5.69
CA CYS A 58 3.64 -5.26 7.14
C CYS A 58 4.97 -5.80 7.66
N TYR A 59 5.43 -5.27 8.79
CA TYR A 59 6.69 -5.63 9.42
C TYR A 59 6.47 -5.93 10.91
N GLU A 60 7.36 -6.72 11.52
CA GLU A 60 7.28 -7.05 12.95
C GLU A 60 7.51 -5.84 13.87
N GLY A 61 8.24 -4.83 13.37
CA GLY A 61 8.65 -3.66 14.13
C GLY A 61 8.40 -2.35 13.40
N PRO A 62 8.33 -1.23 14.14
CA PRO A 62 8.27 0.09 13.52
C PRO A 62 9.60 0.42 12.82
N ALA A 63 9.53 1.23 11.76
CA ALA A 63 10.71 1.71 11.02
C ALA A 63 11.67 0.57 10.57
N PRO A 64 11.22 -0.32 9.65
CA PRO A 64 12.07 -1.38 9.12
C PRO A 64 13.36 -0.81 8.53
N SER A 65 14.48 -1.51 8.74
CA SER A 65 15.75 -1.16 8.10
C SER A 65 15.62 -1.27 6.59
N ALA A 66 16.42 -0.49 5.85
CA ALA A 66 16.49 -0.63 4.40
C ALA A 66 16.81 -2.09 4.01
N GLY A 67 15.93 -2.72 3.22
CA GLY A 67 16.05 -4.11 2.79
C GLY A 67 15.48 -5.16 3.76
N ALA A 68 14.79 -4.75 4.84
CA ALA A 68 14.03 -5.69 5.66
C ALA A 68 12.92 -6.35 4.83
N GLU A 69 12.75 -7.67 4.98
CA GLU A 69 11.65 -8.38 4.34
C GLU A 69 10.35 -8.18 5.13
N PRO A 70 9.23 -7.87 4.46
CA PRO A 70 7.94 -7.77 5.11
C PRO A 70 7.43 -9.16 5.52
N VAL A 71 6.76 -9.24 6.68
CA VAL A 71 6.07 -10.47 7.11
C VAL A 71 4.79 -10.72 6.32
N HIS A 72 4.22 -9.67 5.74
CA HIS A 72 3.11 -9.75 4.81
C HIS A 72 3.24 -8.64 3.76
N SER A 73 3.04 -9.00 2.50
CA SER A 73 3.04 -8.08 1.37
C SER A 73 1.85 -8.40 0.48
N ALA A 74 1.08 -7.39 0.12
CA ALA A 74 -0.05 -7.52 -0.78
C ALA A 74 -0.15 -6.29 -1.70
N GLN A 75 -0.49 -6.54 -2.95
CA GLN A 75 -0.61 -5.51 -3.99
C GLN A 75 -1.96 -5.65 -4.69
N VAL A 76 -2.65 -4.53 -4.87
CA VAL A 76 -3.94 -4.45 -5.58
C VAL A 76 -3.93 -3.32 -6.60
N PRO A 77 -4.58 -3.47 -7.77
CA PRO A 77 -4.68 -2.39 -8.73
C PRO A 77 -5.56 -1.28 -8.16
N LEU A 78 -5.13 -0.02 -8.33
CA LEU A 78 -5.98 1.14 -8.17
C LEU A 78 -6.97 1.22 -9.34
N GLY A 79 -8.08 1.91 -9.12
CA GLY A 79 -9.10 2.12 -10.14
C GLY A 79 -8.57 2.83 -11.39
N PRO A 80 -9.44 3.11 -12.36
CA PRO A 80 -9.03 3.86 -13.53
C PRO A 80 -8.63 5.28 -13.17
N GLY A 81 -8.76 5.77 -11.94
CA GLY A 81 -8.51 7.16 -11.54
C GLY A 81 -9.48 8.15 -12.18
N ARG A 82 -9.59 9.35 -11.60
CA ARG A 82 -10.46 10.38 -12.18
C ARG A 82 -9.93 10.82 -13.55
N PRO A 83 -10.80 11.06 -14.54
CA PRO A 83 -10.39 11.77 -15.74
C PRO A 83 -9.98 13.19 -15.33
N LEU A 84 -8.78 13.62 -15.73
CA LEU A 84 -8.41 15.04 -15.68
C LEU A 84 -9.40 15.79 -16.57
N MET A 85 -10.25 16.63 -15.96
CA MET A 85 -11.10 17.59 -16.69
C MET A 85 -10.26 18.77 -17.20
#